data_AF-A0A099KJ53-F1
#
_entry.id   AF-A0A099KJ53-F1
#
_cell.length_a   1.000
_cell.length_b   1.000
_cell.length_c   1.000
_cell.angle_alpha   90.00
_cell.angle_beta   90.00
_cell.angle_gamma   90.00
#
_symmetry.space_group_name_H-M   'P 1'
#
loop_
_entity.id
_entity.type
_entity.pdbx_description
1 polymer ?
#
loop_
_entity_poly.entity_id
_entity_poly.type
_entity_poly.pdbx_seq_one_letter_code
_entity_poly.pdbx_strand_id
1 'polypeptide(L)'
;MPLSNVYFFAFIMSSMTSLSSSSFFLSEYLTEQLSNDNYRKGQLTFALKHNHISALTIEERNSVVGSSQWLTLNRELAKSQINSALKLGHWYQLAAESESNKVLTDKAVMWFEQAIRLGSQKAHLLLAQLYYGQDQVVKARGTLASLPSQFSTNDLTESVLLLRLKILIELGDIELAKLLLKSNHFTHDNNEAQRFLMDIEKYSVMSDKTTKNSYIADSSKCLTSLQLFATNLSHLKHIDQLIKRFTEQQTLAKYICLPTPKYISIKQLDCKAKAEQAISCDESRWQSITKGVNTRHIGLMLKEGGANVHLGILYFDFNDSADVFSHEVSHLLGFVDEYPLIKGHDKCQGVQQETFSHNIAVLNSYYHGELKAVRANILDNISWAQSIKASTPILQEIGARVGDKKHWRLGTPSEYQDEVGVYLSESCQNSAMGADVTSTITELSYSSFKPLFRHTQLRYFENEFPEEYLTILERRPSDFLMPSYHYNIALSLYQQGKSSTVKYWIDKAAEWESDTVRKLKILKGKL
;
A
#
# COMPACT_ATOMS: atom_id res chain seq x y z
N MET A 1 -65.66 70.37 -28.33
CA MET A 1 -64.99 69.04 -28.38
C MET A 1 -65.96 68.00 -27.83
N PRO A 2 -66.24 66.90 -28.54
CA PRO A 2 -67.32 65.99 -28.14
C PRO A 2 -66.87 65.16 -26.93
N LEU A 3 -67.76 65.01 -25.94
CA LEU A 3 -67.59 64.18 -24.73
C LEU A 3 -67.14 62.73 -25.03
N SER A 4 -67.36 62.25 -26.26
CA SER A 4 -66.96 60.93 -26.76
C SER A 4 -65.46 60.63 -26.61
N ASN A 5 -64.58 61.61 -26.82
CA ASN A 5 -63.14 61.38 -26.79
C ASN A 5 -62.58 61.19 -25.36
N VAL A 6 -63.25 61.76 -24.34
CA VAL A 6 -62.79 61.66 -22.93
C VAL A 6 -63.11 60.27 -22.35
N TYR A 7 -64.28 59.70 -22.68
CA TYR A 7 -64.63 58.34 -22.26
C TYR A 7 -63.76 57.27 -22.92
N PHE A 8 -63.38 57.47 -24.19
CA PHE A 8 -62.51 56.54 -24.90
C PHE A 8 -61.10 56.50 -24.28
N PHE A 9 -60.52 57.66 -23.93
CA PHE A 9 -59.23 57.73 -23.24
C PHE A 9 -59.28 57.18 -21.81
N ALA A 10 -60.38 57.40 -21.08
CA ALA A 10 -60.57 56.82 -19.75
C ALA A 10 -60.72 55.29 -19.79
N PHE A 11 -61.38 54.74 -20.82
CA PHE A 11 -61.52 53.29 -21.01
C PHE A 11 -60.19 52.63 -21.42
N ILE A 12 -59.38 53.30 -22.24
CA ILE A 12 -58.04 52.85 -22.60
C ILE A 12 -57.11 52.89 -21.38
N MET A 13 -57.13 53.98 -20.60
CA MET A 13 -56.33 54.09 -19.36
C MET A 13 -56.73 53.03 -18.32
N SER A 14 -58.03 52.73 -18.17
CA SER A 14 -58.55 51.68 -17.29
C SER A 14 -58.18 50.26 -17.78
N SER A 15 -58.12 50.02 -19.09
CA SER A 15 -57.63 48.76 -19.66
C SER A 15 -56.12 48.58 -19.51
N MET A 16 -55.33 49.66 -19.62
CA MET A 16 -53.88 49.58 -19.44
C MET A 16 -53.47 49.34 -17.99
N THR A 17 -54.24 49.81 -16.99
CA THR A 17 -53.98 49.50 -15.58
C THR A 17 -54.38 48.07 -15.20
N SER A 18 -55.42 47.49 -15.82
CA SER A 18 -55.94 46.14 -15.50
C SER A 18 -55.30 45.00 -16.31
N LEU A 19 -54.64 45.29 -17.43
CA LEU A 19 -53.82 44.30 -18.16
C LEU A 19 -52.49 43.99 -17.48
N SER A 20 -51.96 44.91 -16.66
CA SER A 20 -50.67 44.71 -16.00
C SER A 20 -50.72 43.68 -14.87
N SER A 21 -51.86 43.54 -14.16
CA SER A 21 -51.99 42.64 -13.00
C SER A 21 -52.04 41.15 -13.37
N SER A 22 -52.51 40.78 -14.56
CA SER A 22 -52.70 39.35 -14.91
C SER A 22 -51.40 38.60 -15.20
N SER A 23 -50.37 39.29 -15.71
CA SER A 23 -49.07 38.68 -15.98
C SER A 23 -48.27 38.39 -14.69
N PHE A 24 -48.50 39.15 -13.61
CA PHE A 24 -47.83 38.90 -12.33
C PHE A 24 -48.33 37.63 -11.62
N PHE A 25 -49.61 37.26 -11.81
CA PHE A 25 -50.18 36.04 -11.21
C PHE A 25 -50.09 34.81 -12.11
N LEU A 26 -49.60 34.94 -13.36
CA LEU A 26 -49.57 33.82 -14.30
C LEU A 26 -48.70 32.65 -13.79
N SER A 27 -47.55 32.94 -13.19
CA SER A 27 -46.66 31.89 -12.65
C SER A 27 -47.29 31.16 -11.47
N GLU A 28 -47.98 31.88 -10.58
CA GLU A 28 -48.64 31.31 -9.42
C GLU A 28 -49.87 30.47 -9.83
N TYR A 29 -50.67 31.00 -10.75
CA TYR A 29 -51.78 30.28 -11.38
C TYR A 29 -51.31 29.00 -12.08
N LEU A 30 -50.25 29.06 -12.90
CA LEU A 30 -49.70 27.87 -13.55
C LEU A 30 -49.17 26.86 -12.52
N THR A 31 -48.52 27.33 -11.45
CA THR A 31 -48.06 26.46 -10.35
C THR A 31 -49.22 25.71 -9.72
N GLU A 32 -50.32 26.39 -9.42
CA GLU A 32 -51.52 25.79 -8.82
C GLU A 32 -52.18 24.77 -9.77
N GLN A 33 -52.42 25.14 -11.03
CA GLN A 33 -53.04 24.23 -12.00
C GLN A 33 -52.17 22.99 -12.27
N LEU A 34 -50.85 23.16 -12.37
CA LEU A 34 -49.91 22.04 -12.58
C LEU A 34 -49.81 21.13 -11.35
N SER A 35 -49.82 21.70 -10.14
CA SER A 35 -49.70 20.91 -8.90
C SER A 35 -50.95 20.10 -8.60
N ASN A 36 -52.13 20.59 -9.02
CA ASN A 36 -53.42 19.92 -8.85
C ASN A 36 -53.81 19.01 -10.02
N ASP A 37 -52.90 18.78 -10.97
CA ASP A 37 -53.13 17.98 -12.18
C ASP A 37 -54.32 18.46 -13.05
N ASN A 38 -54.68 19.74 -12.94
CA ASN A 38 -55.81 20.38 -13.61
C ASN A 38 -55.35 21.31 -14.74
N TYR A 39 -54.37 20.88 -15.53
CA TYR A 39 -53.80 21.68 -16.60
C TYR A 39 -54.13 21.11 -17.98
N ARG A 40 -54.23 21.99 -18.97
CA ARG A 40 -54.37 21.65 -20.38
C ARG A 40 -52.99 21.44 -21.01
N LYS A 41 -52.93 20.63 -22.07
CA LYS A 41 -51.69 20.41 -22.86
C LYS A 41 -50.98 21.71 -23.25
N GLY A 42 -51.74 22.71 -23.70
CA GLY A 42 -51.18 24.01 -24.06
C GLY A 42 -50.57 24.79 -22.89
N GLN A 43 -51.12 24.65 -21.68
CA GLN A 43 -50.57 25.26 -20.47
C GLN A 43 -49.27 24.58 -20.06
N LEU A 44 -49.21 23.24 -20.12
CA LEU A 44 -47.97 22.49 -19.87
C LEU A 44 -46.89 22.85 -20.90
N THR A 45 -47.21 22.87 -22.19
CA THR A 45 -46.26 23.24 -23.25
C THR A 45 -45.76 24.67 -23.09
N PHE A 46 -46.65 25.61 -22.75
CA PHE A 46 -46.26 26.99 -22.46
C PHE A 46 -45.33 27.06 -21.25
N ALA A 47 -45.64 26.35 -20.17
CA ALA A 47 -44.86 26.32 -18.95
C ALA A 47 -43.48 25.68 -19.15
N LEU A 48 -43.39 24.59 -19.92
CA LEU A 48 -42.11 23.97 -20.31
C LEU A 48 -41.23 24.91 -21.14
N LYS A 49 -41.82 25.63 -22.12
CA LYS A 49 -41.08 26.59 -22.96
C LYS A 49 -40.43 27.71 -22.14
N HIS A 50 -40.99 28.03 -20.97
CA HIS A 50 -40.48 29.09 -20.09
C HIS A 50 -39.77 28.53 -18.84
N ASN A 51 -39.34 27.26 -18.85
CA ASN A 51 -38.62 26.61 -17.75
C ASN A 51 -39.35 26.68 -16.40
N HIS A 52 -40.68 26.62 -16.41
CA HIS A 52 -41.46 26.67 -15.19
C HIS A 52 -41.25 25.41 -14.34
N ILE A 53 -40.88 25.60 -13.06
CA ILE A 53 -40.40 24.52 -12.17
C ILE A 53 -41.40 23.35 -12.07
N SER A 54 -42.68 23.63 -11.85
CA SER A 54 -43.70 22.57 -11.72
C SER A 54 -43.85 21.75 -13.01
N ALA A 55 -43.78 22.40 -14.18
CA ALA A 55 -43.89 21.72 -15.47
C ALA A 55 -42.66 20.85 -15.74
N LEU A 56 -41.47 21.38 -15.48
CA LEU A 56 -40.22 20.63 -15.58
C LEU A 56 -40.22 19.42 -14.62
N THR A 57 -40.76 19.57 -13.41
CA THR A 57 -40.85 18.48 -12.41
C THR A 57 -41.80 17.36 -12.85
N ILE A 58 -42.94 17.72 -13.45
CA ILE A 58 -43.89 16.74 -14.01
C ILE A 58 -43.22 15.96 -15.15
N GLU A 59 -42.59 16.67 -16.09
CA GLU A 59 -41.92 16.03 -17.23
C GLU A 59 -40.73 15.17 -16.80
N GLU A 60 -39.99 15.59 -15.76
CA GLU A 60 -38.87 14.82 -15.22
C GLU A 60 -39.31 13.46 -14.71
N ARG A 61 -40.43 13.39 -13.99
CA ARG A 61 -40.99 12.13 -13.46
C ARG A 61 -41.41 11.14 -14.55
N ASN A 62 -41.81 11.65 -15.71
CA ASN A 62 -42.22 10.86 -16.86
C ASN A 62 -41.03 10.44 -17.73
N SER A 63 -39.86 11.05 -17.54
CA SER A 63 -38.67 10.76 -18.35
C SER A 63 -37.85 9.60 -17.76
N VAL A 64 -37.28 8.78 -18.65
CA VAL A 64 -36.40 7.66 -18.25
C VAL A 64 -35.11 8.21 -17.65
N VAL A 65 -34.74 7.75 -16.45
CA VAL A 65 -33.53 8.18 -15.73
C VAL A 65 -32.30 8.01 -16.63
N GLY A 66 -31.49 9.07 -16.74
CA GLY A 66 -30.27 9.08 -17.56
C GLY A 66 -30.47 9.34 -19.06
N SER A 67 -31.72 9.42 -19.55
CA SER A 67 -32.00 9.85 -20.92
C SER A 67 -31.55 11.30 -21.18
N SER A 68 -31.33 11.66 -22.44
CA SER A 68 -31.00 13.04 -22.83
C SER A 68 -32.03 14.06 -22.34
N GLN A 69 -33.31 13.69 -22.39
CA GLN A 69 -34.42 14.48 -21.88
C GLN A 69 -34.33 14.62 -20.35
N TRP A 70 -34.16 13.51 -19.61
CA TRP A 70 -34.03 13.53 -18.15
C TRP A 70 -32.84 14.39 -17.69
N LEU A 71 -31.70 14.28 -18.37
CA LEU A 71 -30.51 15.09 -18.09
C LEU A 71 -30.76 16.58 -18.36
N THR A 72 -31.44 16.92 -19.45
CA THR A 72 -31.76 18.31 -19.79
C THR A 72 -32.70 18.93 -18.75
N LEU A 73 -33.76 18.20 -18.38
CA LEU A 73 -34.73 18.63 -17.37
C LEU A 73 -34.08 18.82 -16.01
N ASN A 74 -33.30 17.84 -15.55
CA ASN A 74 -32.64 17.94 -14.25
C ASN A 74 -31.58 19.04 -14.21
N ARG A 75 -30.89 19.35 -15.32
CA ARG A 75 -29.93 20.49 -15.37
C ARG A 75 -30.62 21.82 -15.12
N GLU A 76 -31.81 22.00 -15.67
CA GLU A 76 -32.62 23.20 -15.43
C GLU A 76 -33.18 23.23 -14.01
N LEU A 77 -33.78 22.12 -13.54
CA LEU A 77 -34.32 22.01 -12.18
C LEU A 77 -33.23 22.20 -11.10
N ALA A 78 -32.03 21.67 -11.31
CA ALA A 78 -30.92 21.75 -10.36
C ALA A 78 -30.39 23.18 -10.12
N LYS A 79 -30.81 24.16 -10.92
CA LYS A 79 -30.50 25.58 -10.65
C LYS A 79 -31.17 26.07 -9.37
N SER A 80 -32.31 25.50 -8.97
CA SER A 80 -33.09 25.90 -7.80
C SER A 80 -33.50 24.74 -6.87
N GLN A 81 -33.50 23.50 -7.35
CA GLN A 81 -33.93 22.33 -6.58
C GLN A 81 -32.75 21.46 -6.12
N ILE A 82 -32.62 21.29 -4.80
CA ILE A 82 -31.63 20.42 -4.16
C ILE A 82 -31.70 18.99 -4.71
N ASN A 83 -32.91 18.42 -4.81
CA ASN A 83 -33.09 17.02 -5.18
C ASN A 83 -32.63 16.74 -6.62
N SER A 84 -32.84 17.66 -7.56
CA SER A 84 -32.35 17.51 -8.94
C SER A 84 -30.84 17.62 -9.03
N ALA A 85 -30.22 18.54 -8.27
CA ALA A 85 -28.76 18.61 -8.19
C ALA A 85 -28.15 17.32 -7.61
N LEU A 86 -28.75 16.76 -6.55
CA LEU A 86 -28.35 15.47 -5.99
C LEU A 86 -28.51 14.31 -6.98
N LYS A 87 -29.65 14.23 -7.69
CA LYS A 87 -29.90 13.22 -8.72
C LYS A 87 -28.82 13.25 -9.80
N LEU A 88 -28.45 14.44 -10.29
CA LEU A 88 -27.38 14.59 -11.27
C LEU A 88 -26.03 14.18 -10.71
N GLY A 89 -25.67 14.63 -9.50
CA GLY A 89 -24.40 14.27 -8.85
C GLY A 89 -24.23 12.75 -8.75
N HIS A 90 -25.25 12.06 -8.24
CA HIS A 90 -25.25 10.60 -8.16
C HIS A 90 -25.17 9.92 -9.53
N TRP A 91 -25.95 10.39 -10.51
CA TRP A 91 -25.95 9.78 -11.84
C TRP A 91 -24.57 9.90 -12.51
N TYR A 92 -23.94 11.08 -12.45
CA TYR A 92 -22.60 11.27 -13.01
C TYR A 92 -21.53 10.48 -12.25
N GLN A 93 -21.68 10.33 -10.93
CA GLN A 93 -20.77 9.49 -10.14
C GLN A 93 -20.83 8.04 -10.61
N LEU A 94 -22.03 7.45 -10.69
CA LEU A 94 -22.22 6.07 -11.13
C LEU A 94 -21.72 5.86 -12.57
N ALA A 95 -21.98 6.81 -13.47
CA ALA A 95 -21.49 6.75 -14.84
C ALA A 95 -19.95 6.87 -14.92
N ALA A 96 -19.34 7.68 -14.04
CA ALA A 96 -17.89 7.79 -13.95
C ALA A 96 -17.24 6.49 -13.46
N GLU A 97 -17.87 5.80 -12.50
CA GLU A 97 -17.41 4.50 -11.97
C GLU A 97 -17.45 3.40 -13.05
N SER A 98 -18.48 3.38 -13.92
CA SER A 98 -18.56 2.39 -15.01
C SER A 98 -17.57 2.63 -16.14
N GLU A 99 -17.24 3.90 -16.44
CA GLU A 99 -16.41 4.27 -17.60
C GLU A 99 -14.97 4.67 -17.23
N SER A 100 -14.63 4.76 -15.94
CA SER A 100 -13.37 5.34 -15.45
C SER A 100 -13.08 6.72 -16.07
N ASN A 101 -14.11 7.57 -16.15
CA ASN A 101 -14.07 8.83 -16.91
C ASN A 101 -13.99 10.08 -16.02
N LYS A 102 -12.83 10.74 -16.04
CA LYS A 102 -12.55 11.95 -15.25
C LYS A 102 -13.53 13.10 -15.53
N VAL A 103 -14.00 13.26 -16.76
CA VAL A 103 -14.95 14.34 -17.11
C VAL A 103 -16.30 14.11 -16.43
N LEU A 104 -16.73 12.85 -16.29
CA LEU A 104 -17.95 12.52 -15.57
C LEU A 104 -17.77 12.73 -14.07
N THR A 105 -16.60 12.39 -13.53
CA THR A 105 -16.23 12.72 -12.14
C THR A 105 -16.32 14.21 -11.86
N ASP A 106 -15.76 15.06 -12.72
CA ASP A 106 -15.81 16.51 -12.54
C ASP A 106 -17.25 17.05 -12.59
N LYS A 107 -18.11 16.45 -13.42
CA LYS A 107 -19.55 16.76 -13.42
C LYS A 107 -20.24 16.32 -12.13
N ALA A 108 -19.92 15.15 -11.58
CA ALA A 108 -20.46 14.70 -10.30
C ALA A 108 -20.11 15.70 -9.18
N VAL A 109 -18.84 16.11 -9.10
CA VAL A 109 -18.36 17.14 -8.17
C VAL A 109 -19.15 18.44 -8.33
N MET A 110 -19.26 18.96 -9.56
CA MET A 110 -20.01 20.19 -9.86
C MET A 110 -21.46 20.13 -9.36
N TRP A 111 -22.16 19.01 -9.57
CA TRP A 111 -23.56 18.88 -9.15
C TRP A 111 -23.72 18.69 -7.65
N PHE A 112 -22.79 18.01 -6.98
CA PHE A 112 -22.79 17.99 -5.52
C PHE A 112 -22.48 19.37 -4.93
N GLU A 113 -21.53 20.12 -5.47
CA GLU A 113 -21.28 21.52 -5.09
C GLU A 113 -22.52 22.38 -5.30
N GLN A 114 -23.25 22.20 -6.41
CA GLN A 114 -24.51 22.89 -6.63
C GLN A 114 -25.55 22.54 -5.57
N ALA A 115 -25.70 21.27 -5.21
CA ALA A 115 -26.60 20.85 -4.13
C ALA A 115 -26.18 21.45 -2.78
N ILE A 116 -24.86 21.55 -2.50
CA ILE A 116 -24.32 22.22 -1.31
C ILE A 116 -24.69 23.71 -1.31
N ARG A 117 -24.52 24.42 -2.43
CA ARG A 117 -24.91 25.84 -2.56
C ARG A 117 -26.40 26.07 -2.30
N LEU A 118 -27.24 25.11 -2.66
CA LEU A 118 -28.67 25.12 -2.38
C LEU A 118 -29.04 24.69 -0.95
N GLY A 119 -28.05 24.36 -0.09
CA GLY A 119 -28.26 24.04 1.33
C GLY A 119 -28.30 22.54 1.66
N SER A 120 -27.87 21.66 0.76
CA SER A 120 -27.90 20.20 0.99
C SER A 120 -26.79 19.72 1.93
N GLN A 121 -27.17 19.24 3.11
CA GLN A 121 -26.24 18.55 4.02
C GLN A 121 -25.82 17.17 3.47
N LYS A 122 -26.75 16.44 2.84
CA LYS A 122 -26.47 15.14 2.22
C LYS A 122 -25.41 15.26 1.12
N ALA A 123 -25.41 16.35 0.35
CA ALA A 123 -24.43 16.58 -0.70
C ALA A 123 -22.99 16.72 -0.15
N HIS A 124 -22.81 17.29 1.04
CA HIS A 124 -21.49 17.34 1.68
C HIS A 124 -20.95 15.94 1.99
N LEU A 125 -21.79 15.05 2.52
CA LEU A 125 -21.40 13.66 2.77
C LEU A 125 -21.00 12.96 1.46
N LEU A 126 -21.84 13.04 0.43
CA LEU A 126 -21.61 12.37 -0.85
C LEU A 126 -20.34 12.89 -1.55
N LEU A 127 -20.14 14.20 -1.57
CA LEU A 127 -18.93 14.80 -2.12
C LEU A 127 -17.68 14.40 -1.33
N ALA A 128 -17.77 14.37 0.00
CA ALA A 128 -16.66 13.91 0.83
C ALA A 128 -16.33 12.43 0.62
N GLN A 129 -17.35 11.57 0.45
CA GLN A 129 -17.17 10.16 0.10
C GLN A 129 -16.49 10.01 -1.25
N LEU A 130 -16.89 10.81 -2.25
CA LEU A 130 -16.26 10.82 -3.56
C LEU A 130 -14.78 11.24 -3.49
N TYR A 131 -14.46 12.32 -2.77
CA TYR A 131 -13.07 12.73 -2.56
C TYR A 131 -12.26 11.69 -1.78
N TYR A 132 -12.86 11.07 -0.77
CA TYR A 132 -12.22 10.03 0.02
C TYR A 132 -11.88 8.80 -0.85
N GLY A 133 -12.82 8.34 -1.67
CA GLY A 133 -12.58 7.23 -2.62
C GLY A 133 -11.55 7.53 -3.71
N GLN A 134 -11.26 8.81 -3.97
CA GLN A 134 -10.21 9.26 -4.89
C GLN A 134 -8.87 9.54 -4.19
N ASP A 135 -8.72 9.12 -2.94
CA ASP A 135 -7.54 9.38 -2.11
C ASP A 135 -7.26 10.89 -1.89
N GLN A 136 -8.28 11.75 -2.04
CA GLN A 136 -8.21 13.19 -1.77
C GLN A 136 -8.67 13.47 -0.33
N VAL A 137 -8.07 12.77 0.63
CA VAL A 137 -8.50 12.72 2.05
C VAL A 137 -8.57 14.12 2.69
N VAL A 138 -7.64 15.02 2.36
CA VAL A 138 -7.64 16.41 2.87
C VAL A 138 -8.85 17.20 2.35
N LYS A 139 -9.22 17.02 1.07
CA LYS A 139 -10.42 17.66 0.52
C LYS A 139 -11.68 17.09 1.15
N ALA A 140 -11.76 15.76 1.32
CA ALA A 140 -12.86 15.11 2.00
C ALA A 140 -13.06 15.69 3.42
N ARG A 141 -11.97 15.87 4.18
CA ARG A 141 -12.00 16.54 5.49
C ARG A 141 -12.56 17.97 5.40
N GLY A 142 -12.06 18.76 4.45
CA GLY A 142 -12.51 20.13 4.21
C GLY A 142 -14.00 20.20 3.89
N THR A 143 -14.50 19.31 3.03
CA THR A 143 -15.92 19.22 2.67
C THR A 143 -16.82 18.91 3.87
N LEU A 144 -16.37 18.12 4.84
CA LEU A 144 -17.16 17.81 6.04
C LEU A 144 -17.05 18.87 7.16
N ALA A 145 -16.11 19.81 7.06
CA ALA A 145 -15.85 20.78 8.12
C ALA A 145 -17.00 21.81 8.30
N SER A 146 -17.76 22.08 7.24
CA SER A 146 -18.92 22.97 7.26
C SER A 146 -20.18 22.35 7.87
N LEU A 147 -20.19 21.04 8.10
CA LEU A 147 -21.35 20.35 8.65
C LEU A 147 -21.39 20.44 10.19
N PRO A 148 -22.59 20.61 10.78
CA PRO A 148 -22.76 20.60 12.23
C PRO A 148 -22.34 19.24 12.84
N SER A 149 -22.17 19.21 14.16
CA SER A 149 -21.87 17.99 14.90
C SER A 149 -23.06 17.03 15.02
N GLN A 150 -24.30 17.54 14.91
CA GLN A 150 -25.54 16.78 15.02
C GLN A 150 -26.51 17.18 13.90
N PHE A 151 -27.23 16.19 13.36
CA PHE A 151 -28.24 16.38 12.32
C PHE A 151 -29.63 15.96 12.81
N SER A 152 -30.67 16.39 12.10
CA SER A 152 -32.06 16.01 12.37
C SER A 152 -32.36 14.54 12.07
N THR A 153 -31.52 13.85 11.28
CA THR A 153 -31.64 12.42 10.99
C THR A 153 -30.46 11.65 11.57
N ASN A 154 -30.77 10.54 12.26
CA ASN A 154 -29.74 9.70 12.88
C ASN A 154 -28.81 9.07 11.83
N ASP A 155 -29.35 8.58 10.71
CA ASP A 155 -28.57 7.90 9.67
C ASP A 155 -27.50 8.79 9.02
N LEU A 156 -27.82 10.07 8.74
CA LEU A 156 -26.86 11.02 8.19
C LEU A 156 -25.78 11.36 9.23
N THR A 157 -26.18 11.50 10.50
CA THR A 157 -25.26 11.75 11.60
C THR A 157 -24.22 10.64 11.72
N GLU A 158 -24.65 9.38 11.73
CA GLU A 158 -23.76 8.23 11.83
C GLU A 158 -22.85 8.08 10.61
N SER A 159 -23.39 8.28 9.40
CA SER A 159 -22.60 8.20 8.17
C SER A 159 -21.50 9.26 8.12
N VAL A 160 -21.81 10.49 8.53
CA VAL A 160 -20.83 11.58 8.64
C VAL A 160 -19.80 11.30 9.74
N LEU A 161 -20.23 10.80 10.90
CA LEU A 161 -19.35 10.42 12.00
C LEU A 161 -18.35 9.34 11.56
N LEU A 162 -18.85 8.28 10.92
CA LEU A 162 -18.04 7.17 10.42
C LEU A 162 -17.00 7.65 9.41
N LEU A 163 -17.39 8.49 8.45
CA LEU A 163 -16.46 9.06 7.47
C LEU A 163 -15.42 9.98 8.13
N ARG A 164 -15.81 10.81 9.10
CA ARG A 164 -14.87 11.64 9.87
C ARG A 164 -13.84 10.78 10.60
N LEU A 165 -14.24 9.68 11.23
CA LEU A 165 -13.31 8.76 11.90
C LEU A 165 -12.34 8.11 10.91
N LYS A 166 -12.82 7.61 9.76
CA LYS A 166 -11.97 7.04 8.70
C LYS A 166 -10.91 8.05 8.24
N ILE A 167 -11.33 9.29 7.94
CA ILE A 167 -10.46 10.39 7.53
C ILE A 167 -9.40 10.71 8.60
N LEU A 168 -9.81 10.81 9.88
CA LEU A 168 -8.87 11.12 10.96
C LEU A 168 -7.80 10.04 11.12
N ILE A 169 -8.19 8.77 11.02
CA ILE A 169 -7.26 7.63 11.10
C ILE A 169 -6.26 7.66 9.94
N GLU A 170 -6.73 7.90 8.73
CA GLU A 170 -5.88 7.93 7.54
C GLU A 170 -4.92 9.12 7.53
N LEU A 171 -5.34 10.27 8.07
CA LEU A 171 -4.47 11.42 8.29
C LEU A 171 -3.55 11.26 9.52
N GLY A 172 -3.69 10.19 10.30
CA GLY A 172 -2.89 9.94 11.49
C GLY A 172 -3.30 10.73 12.74
N ASP A 173 -4.47 11.37 12.74
CA ASP A 173 -5.06 12.17 13.82
C ASP A 173 -5.76 11.29 14.88
N ILE A 174 -5.04 10.32 15.44
CA ILE A 174 -5.62 9.29 16.33
C ILE A 174 -6.21 9.86 17.62
N GLU A 175 -5.60 10.88 18.22
CA GLU A 175 -6.14 11.48 19.45
C GLU A 175 -7.49 12.17 19.21
N LEU A 176 -7.65 12.84 18.06
CA LEU A 176 -8.94 13.41 17.65
C LEU A 176 -9.97 12.30 17.36
N ALA A 177 -9.54 11.21 16.73
CA ALA A 177 -10.42 10.08 16.46
C ALA A 177 -10.91 9.41 17.76
N LYS A 178 -10.03 9.23 18.76
CA LYS A 178 -10.38 8.72 20.10
C LYS A 178 -11.39 9.63 20.80
N LEU A 179 -11.16 10.96 20.78
CA LEU A 179 -12.07 11.93 21.36
C LEU A 179 -13.45 11.87 20.69
N LEU A 180 -13.47 11.85 19.36
CA LEU A 180 -14.69 11.79 18.57
C LEU A 180 -15.48 10.50 18.81
N LEU A 181 -14.78 9.36 18.96
CA LEU A 181 -15.41 8.07 19.25
C LEU A 181 -15.98 8.02 20.68
N LYS A 182 -15.30 8.62 21.67
CA LYS A 182 -15.78 8.67 23.06
C LYS A 182 -17.01 9.56 23.24
N SER A 183 -17.13 10.63 22.45
CA SER A 183 -18.22 11.61 22.58
C SER A 183 -19.49 11.24 21.82
N ASN A 184 -19.50 10.13 21.06
CA ASN A 184 -20.61 9.74 20.20
C ASN A 184 -20.90 8.25 20.33
N HIS A 185 -22.15 7.86 20.04
CA HIS A 185 -22.58 6.47 20.03
C HIS A 185 -23.14 6.11 18.66
N PHE A 186 -22.84 4.90 18.20
CA PHE A 186 -23.47 4.29 17.03
C PHE A 186 -24.66 3.45 17.50
N THR A 187 -25.75 3.47 16.73
CA THR A 187 -26.90 2.59 16.91
C THR A 187 -26.49 1.13 16.66
N HIS A 188 -27.18 0.21 17.34
CA HIS A 188 -26.88 -1.22 17.25
C HIS A 188 -27.26 -1.85 15.89
N ASP A 189 -28.00 -1.14 15.04
CA ASP A 189 -28.45 -1.66 13.74
C ASP A 189 -27.48 -1.27 12.60
N ASN A 190 -26.50 -0.41 12.86
CA ASN A 190 -25.54 0.02 11.84
C ASN A 190 -24.38 -0.99 11.69
N ASN A 191 -24.59 -1.96 10.79
CA ASN A 191 -23.62 -2.99 10.45
C ASN A 191 -22.26 -2.44 9.97
N GLU A 192 -22.24 -1.30 9.26
CA GLU A 192 -20.99 -0.70 8.78
C GLU A 192 -20.17 -0.13 9.95
N ALA A 193 -20.84 0.60 10.85
CA ALA A 193 -20.21 1.13 12.05
C ALA A 193 -19.67 0.01 12.94
N GLN A 194 -20.44 -1.07 13.16
CA GLN A 194 -19.99 -2.21 13.96
C GLN A 194 -18.73 -2.86 13.37
N ARG A 195 -18.72 -3.14 12.06
CA ARG A 195 -17.53 -3.69 11.39
C ARG A 195 -16.34 -2.75 11.53
N PHE A 196 -16.55 -1.45 11.36
CA PHE A 196 -15.51 -0.45 11.56
C PHE A 196 -14.94 -0.49 12.98
N LEU A 197 -15.79 -0.52 14.02
CA LEU A 197 -15.34 -0.61 15.42
C LEU A 197 -14.57 -1.90 15.70
N MET A 198 -15.00 -3.02 15.12
CA MET A 198 -14.24 -4.29 15.20
C MET A 198 -12.87 -4.17 14.54
N ASP A 199 -12.76 -3.49 13.40
CA ASP A 199 -11.47 -3.24 12.74
C ASP A 199 -10.56 -2.34 13.59
N ILE A 200 -11.11 -1.30 14.23
CA ILE A 200 -10.37 -0.42 15.16
C ILE A 200 -9.73 -1.22 16.29
N GLU A 201 -10.49 -2.14 16.89
CA GLU A 201 -10.02 -3.01 17.95
C GLU A 201 -9.00 -4.02 17.42
N LYS A 202 -9.34 -4.75 16.35
CA LYS A 202 -8.51 -5.79 15.74
C LYS A 202 -7.10 -5.29 15.41
N TYR A 203 -6.99 -4.15 14.75
CA TYR A 203 -5.70 -3.61 14.32
C TYR A 203 -5.06 -2.64 15.34
N SER A 204 -5.62 -2.56 16.56
CA SER A 204 -5.10 -1.72 17.64
C SER A 204 -4.93 -0.24 17.28
N VAL A 205 -5.83 0.33 16.47
CA VAL A 205 -5.74 1.72 15.98
C VAL A 205 -5.77 2.74 17.11
N MET A 206 -6.56 2.46 18.16
CA MET A 206 -6.82 3.37 19.27
C MET A 206 -6.44 2.79 20.64
N SER A 207 -5.67 1.70 20.67
CA SER A 207 -5.37 1.05 21.94
C SER A 207 -4.24 1.78 22.67
N ASP A 208 -4.55 2.38 23.83
CA ASP A 208 -3.55 2.88 24.80
C ASP A 208 -2.89 1.73 25.58
N LYS A 209 -3.51 0.55 25.54
CA LYS A 209 -3.03 -0.66 26.20
C LYS A 209 -2.35 -1.54 25.15
N THR A 210 -1.22 -2.11 25.51
CA THR A 210 -0.71 -3.34 24.88
C THR A 210 -1.76 -4.42 25.10
N THR A 211 -2.78 -4.48 24.25
CA THR A 211 -3.70 -5.62 24.18
C THR A 211 -2.80 -6.82 23.96
N LYS A 212 -2.84 -7.78 24.89
CA LYS A 212 -2.13 -9.05 24.73
C LYS A 212 -2.58 -9.61 23.39
N ASN A 213 -1.62 -9.72 22.45
CA ASN A 213 -1.83 -10.22 21.09
C ASN A 213 -2.82 -11.40 21.14
N SER A 214 -4.00 -11.25 20.57
CA SER A 214 -4.84 -12.42 20.29
C SER A 214 -4.17 -13.15 19.12
N TYR A 215 -3.83 -14.41 19.38
CA TYR A 215 -3.18 -15.35 18.47
C TYR A 215 -1.74 -15.00 18.06
N ILE A 216 -0.82 -15.05 19.04
CA ILE A 216 0.45 -15.73 18.75
C ILE A 216 0.06 -17.22 18.62
N ALA A 217 -0.04 -17.72 17.39
CA ALA A 217 0.20 -19.15 17.17
C ALA A 217 1.58 -19.42 17.77
N ASP A 218 1.63 -20.28 18.80
CA ASP A 218 2.82 -20.73 19.54
C ASP A 218 4.14 -20.21 18.95
N SER A 219 4.72 -19.17 19.54
CA SER A 219 6.01 -18.59 19.10
C SER A 219 7.18 -19.60 19.18
N SER A 220 6.91 -20.81 19.70
CA SER A 220 7.78 -21.97 19.73
C SER A 220 7.84 -22.76 18.41
N LYS A 221 7.04 -22.41 17.38
CA LYS A 221 6.95 -23.18 16.13
C LYS A 221 7.64 -22.54 14.91
N CYS A 222 7.84 -21.23 14.88
CA CYS A 222 8.48 -20.54 13.75
C CYS A 222 9.93 -20.22 14.04
N LEU A 223 10.75 -20.11 12.98
CA LEU A 223 12.14 -19.70 13.07
C LEU A 223 12.29 -18.20 13.44
N THR A 224 11.43 -17.35 12.88
CA THR A 224 11.42 -15.91 13.18
C THR A 224 10.00 -15.35 13.24
N SER A 225 9.85 -14.06 13.55
CA SER A 225 8.57 -13.36 13.65
C SER A 225 8.61 -12.01 12.93
N LEU A 226 7.50 -11.65 12.29
CA LEU A 226 7.36 -10.45 11.47
C LEU A 226 6.04 -9.74 11.76
N GLN A 227 6.07 -8.61 12.48
CA GLN A 227 4.88 -7.78 12.71
C GLN A 227 4.67 -6.83 11.53
N LEU A 228 3.55 -6.99 10.82
CA LEU A 228 3.20 -6.11 9.70
C LEU A 228 2.40 -4.90 10.16
N PHE A 229 2.65 -3.76 9.50
CA PHE A 229 2.04 -2.47 9.75
C PHE A 229 1.47 -1.84 8.49
N ALA A 230 0.44 -1.01 8.69
CA ALA A 230 -0.07 -0.10 7.66
C ALA A 230 -0.68 1.16 8.29
N THR A 231 -0.88 2.18 7.47
CA THR A 231 -1.30 3.53 7.89
C THR A 231 -2.79 3.81 7.71
N ASN A 232 -3.55 2.85 7.17
CA ASN A 232 -4.99 2.94 7.03
C ASN A 232 -5.66 1.55 7.12
N LEU A 233 -6.96 1.52 7.40
CA LEU A 233 -7.72 0.29 7.60
C LEU A 233 -7.85 -0.56 6.33
N SER A 234 -7.86 0.06 5.15
CA SER A 234 -7.96 -0.68 3.87
C SER A 234 -6.72 -1.54 3.65
N HIS A 235 -5.53 -0.96 3.85
CA HIS A 235 -4.26 -1.66 3.75
C HIS A 235 -4.12 -2.74 4.83
N LEU A 236 -4.57 -2.49 6.06
CA LEU A 236 -4.57 -3.53 7.11
C LEU A 236 -5.39 -4.76 6.74
N LYS A 237 -6.59 -4.55 6.15
CA LYS A 237 -7.41 -5.64 5.60
C LYS A 237 -6.73 -6.33 4.42
N HIS A 238 -6.04 -5.57 3.58
CA HIS A 238 -5.27 -6.14 2.47
C HIS A 238 -4.14 -7.03 2.99
N ILE A 239 -3.42 -6.61 4.04
CA ILE A 239 -2.39 -7.42 4.68
C ILE A 239 -2.98 -8.74 5.20
N ASP A 240 -4.17 -8.73 5.83
CA ASP A 240 -4.79 -10.01 6.26
C ASP A 240 -5.03 -10.97 5.08
N GLN A 241 -5.48 -10.44 3.94
CA GLN A 241 -5.68 -11.25 2.73
C GLN A 241 -4.35 -11.75 2.17
N LEU A 242 -3.31 -10.93 2.23
CA LEU A 242 -1.95 -11.30 1.82
C LEU A 242 -1.38 -12.39 2.73
N ILE A 243 -1.48 -12.25 4.05
CA ILE A 243 -1.05 -13.26 5.04
C ILE A 243 -1.75 -14.59 4.76
N LYS A 244 -3.07 -14.56 4.52
CA LYS A 244 -3.83 -15.76 4.19
C LYS A 244 -3.29 -16.42 2.92
N ARG A 245 -3.15 -15.67 1.82
CA ARG A 245 -2.61 -16.17 0.55
C ARG A 245 -1.19 -16.72 0.71
N PHE A 246 -0.31 -15.98 1.38
CA PHE A 246 1.06 -16.40 1.68
C PHE A 246 1.08 -17.72 2.47
N THR A 247 0.26 -17.84 3.52
CA THR A 247 0.21 -19.05 4.36
C THR A 247 -0.34 -20.27 3.60
N GLU A 248 -1.28 -20.05 2.68
CA GLU A 248 -1.90 -21.12 1.88
C GLU A 248 -1.04 -21.54 0.68
N GLN A 249 -0.25 -20.64 0.11
CA GLN A 249 0.40 -20.83 -1.20
C GLN A 249 1.93 -20.91 -1.14
N GLN A 250 2.59 -20.31 -0.15
CA GLN A 250 4.03 -20.12 -0.15
C GLN A 250 4.71 -21.04 0.88
N THR A 251 5.76 -21.74 0.44
CA THR A 251 6.49 -22.73 1.27
C THR A 251 7.25 -22.10 2.44
N LEU A 252 7.64 -20.83 2.32
CA LEU A 252 8.35 -20.09 3.37
C LEU A 252 7.47 -19.76 4.59
N ALA A 253 6.15 -19.88 4.48
CA ALA A 253 5.23 -19.52 5.56
C ALA A 253 5.47 -20.29 6.86
N LYS A 254 5.96 -21.54 6.79
CA LYS A 254 6.25 -22.36 7.97
C LYS A 254 7.39 -21.80 8.85
N TYR A 255 8.23 -20.92 8.32
CA TYR A 255 9.39 -20.38 9.07
C TYR A 255 9.11 -19.03 9.74
N ILE A 256 8.00 -18.36 9.43
CA ILE A 256 7.72 -17.01 9.93
C ILE A 256 6.38 -16.95 10.65
N CYS A 257 6.43 -16.49 11.90
CA CYS A 257 5.23 -16.17 12.67
C CYS A 257 4.72 -14.78 12.30
N LEU A 258 3.50 -14.73 11.75
CA LEU A 258 2.82 -13.51 11.31
C LEU A 258 1.63 -13.21 12.25
N PRO A 259 1.80 -12.35 13.27
CA PRO A 259 0.69 -11.89 14.10
C PRO A 259 -0.27 -10.99 13.30
N THR A 260 -1.44 -10.70 13.88
CA THR A 260 -2.40 -9.75 13.30
C THR A 260 -1.73 -8.41 12.98
N PRO A 261 -1.98 -7.82 11.80
CA PRO A 261 -1.42 -6.54 11.41
C PRO A 261 -1.76 -5.43 12.41
N LYS A 262 -0.89 -4.44 12.55
CA LYS A 262 -1.11 -3.31 13.45
C LYS A 262 -1.12 -1.99 12.72
N TYR A 263 -1.99 -1.10 13.14
CA TYR A 263 -1.99 0.26 12.66
C TYR A 263 -0.76 1.03 13.17
N ILE A 264 -0.20 1.87 12.32
CA ILE A 264 0.75 2.92 12.70
C ILE A 264 0.32 4.24 12.08
N SER A 265 0.39 5.33 12.85
CA SER A 265 0.05 6.65 12.33
C SER A 265 1.05 7.09 11.27
N ILE A 266 0.57 7.57 10.12
CA ILE A 266 1.41 8.14 9.08
C ILE A 266 2.29 9.29 9.60
N LYS A 267 1.82 10.02 10.62
CA LYS A 267 2.57 11.12 11.26
C LYS A 267 3.77 10.65 12.08
N GLN A 268 3.81 9.36 12.44
CA GLN A 268 4.94 8.76 13.13
C GLN A 268 6.00 8.28 12.15
N LEU A 269 5.71 8.24 10.85
CA LEU A 269 6.61 7.77 9.81
C LEU A 269 7.16 8.95 9.02
N ASP A 270 8.34 8.77 8.45
CA ASP A 270 8.93 9.69 7.49
C ASP A 270 9.51 8.84 6.36
N CYS A 271 8.68 8.59 5.36
CA CYS A 271 8.96 7.65 4.28
C CYS A 271 8.94 8.35 2.93
N LYS A 272 9.87 7.97 2.06
CA LYS A 272 9.89 8.29 0.64
C LYS A 272 9.43 7.04 -0.10
N ALA A 273 8.28 7.16 -0.74
CA ALA A 273 7.67 6.09 -1.50
C ALA A 273 7.16 6.70 -2.80
N LYS A 274 7.61 6.14 -3.92
CA LYS A 274 7.22 6.52 -5.28
C LYS A 274 7.16 5.26 -6.12
N ALA A 275 6.28 5.24 -7.11
CA ALA A 275 6.27 4.19 -8.12
C ALA A 275 7.70 3.97 -8.68
N GLU A 276 8.07 2.69 -8.86
CA GLU A 276 9.36 2.24 -9.42
C GLU A 276 10.60 2.55 -8.56
N GLN A 277 10.46 3.10 -7.35
CA GLN A 277 11.57 3.34 -6.42
C GLN A 277 11.37 2.54 -5.14
N ALA A 278 12.45 1.89 -4.67
CA ALA A 278 12.45 1.20 -3.39
C ALA A 278 11.99 2.15 -2.27
N ILE A 279 11.07 1.67 -1.43
CA ILE A 279 10.58 2.40 -0.27
C ILE A 279 11.74 2.60 0.71
N SER A 280 11.90 3.82 1.21
CA SER A 280 12.90 4.17 2.23
C SER A 280 12.28 5.05 3.30
N CYS A 281 12.54 4.75 4.58
CA CYS A 281 12.03 5.52 5.71
C CYS A 281 13.14 5.91 6.69
N ASP A 282 12.89 6.95 7.49
CA ASP A 282 13.67 7.25 8.70
C ASP A 282 13.37 6.18 9.77
N GLU A 283 14.22 5.15 9.82
CA GLU A 283 14.03 4.00 10.72
C GLU A 283 14.18 4.39 12.21
N SER A 284 14.78 5.54 12.52
CA SER A 284 14.82 6.05 13.90
C SER A 284 13.42 6.35 14.46
N ARG A 285 12.41 6.49 13.59
CA ARG A 285 11.03 6.74 14.00
C ARG A 285 10.37 5.54 14.68
N TRP A 286 10.82 4.32 14.42
CA TRP A 286 10.25 3.10 15.01
C TRP A 286 10.47 2.98 16.53
N GLN A 287 11.31 3.83 17.12
CA GLN A 287 11.52 3.91 18.57
C GLN A 287 10.20 4.00 19.36
N SER A 288 9.22 4.74 18.82
CA SER A 288 7.94 5.02 19.48
C SER A 288 7.05 3.79 19.66
N ILE A 289 7.19 2.77 18.81
CA ILE A 289 6.30 1.60 18.82
C ILE A 289 6.90 0.37 19.49
N THR A 290 8.20 0.37 19.77
CA THR A 290 8.94 -0.80 20.28
C THR A 290 8.34 -1.42 21.55
N LYS A 291 7.74 -0.61 22.43
CA LYS A 291 7.09 -1.09 23.66
C LYS A 291 5.89 -2.01 23.40
N GLY A 292 5.26 -1.90 22.23
CA GLY A 292 4.08 -2.67 21.84
C GLY A 292 4.34 -3.77 20.81
N VAL A 293 5.61 -4.01 20.45
CA VAL A 293 6.04 -4.92 19.40
C VAL A 293 7.08 -5.88 19.94
N ASN A 294 6.72 -7.16 19.99
CA ASN A 294 7.62 -8.23 20.43
C ASN A 294 7.86 -9.20 19.27
N THR A 295 8.42 -8.69 18.18
CA THR A 295 8.84 -9.48 17.01
C THR A 295 10.26 -9.13 16.63
N ARG A 296 10.94 -10.07 15.97
CA ARG A 296 12.30 -9.87 15.51
C ARG A 296 12.33 -8.87 14.35
N HIS A 297 11.42 -9.02 13.40
CA HIS A 297 11.30 -8.17 12.23
C HIS A 297 9.99 -7.39 12.25
N ILE A 298 9.96 -6.31 11.49
CA ILE A 298 8.74 -5.54 11.22
C ILE A 298 8.58 -5.34 9.71
N GLY A 299 7.35 -5.18 9.25
CA GLY A 299 7.06 -4.85 7.87
C GLY A 299 6.11 -3.66 7.77
N LEU A 300 6.24 -2.85 6.72
CA LEU A 300 5.38 -1.69 6.48
C LEU A 300 4.83 -1.72 5.06
N MET A 301 3.50 -1.83 4.94
CA MET A 301 2.78 -1.62 3.69
C MET A 301 2.48 -0.15 3.48
N LEU A 302 2.90 0.39 2.34
CA LEU A 302 2.52 1.72 1.86
C LEU A 302 1.59 1.61 0.64
N LYS A 303 1.15 2.76 0.13
CA LYS A 303 0.25 2.81 -1.03
C LYS A 303 0.95 2.39 -2.32
N GLU A 304 2.18 2.86 -2.49
CA GLU A 304 3.00 2.63 -3.67
C GLU A 304 4.47 2.54 -3.27
N GLY A 305 5.27 1.86 -4.08
CA GLY A 305 6.73 1.85 -3.96
C GLY A 305 7.30 0.44 -4.13
N GLY A 306 8.57 0.37 -4.51
CA GLY A 306 9.25 -0.91 -4.69
C GLY A 306 9.48 -1.62 -3.35
N ALA A 307 9.08 -2.89 -3.30
CA ALA A 307 9.38 -3.78 -2.19
C ALA A 307 10.89 -3.91 -1.97
N ASN A 308 11.31 -4.02 -0.72
CA ASN A 308 12.69 -4.31 -0.34
C ASN A 308 12.80 -4.70 1.14
N VAL A 309 13.88 -5.38 1.49
CA VAL A 309 14.32 -5.58 2.87
C VAL A 309 15.58 -4.78 3.16
N HIS A 310 15.51 -3.92 4.18
CA HIS A 310 16.68 -3.33 4.80
C HIS A 310 16.87 -3.98 6.17
N LEU A 311 17.77 -4.95 6.24
CA LEU A 311 18.09 -5.70 7.45
C LEU A 311 16.83 -6.29 8.13
N GLY A 312 16.42 -5.75 9.28
CA GLY A 312 15.27 -6.26 10.04
C GLY A 312 13.91 -5.67 9.64
N ILE A 313 13.86 -4.83 8.60
CA ILE A 313 12.63 -4.15 8.16
C ILE A 313 12.31 -4.49 6.71
N LEU A 314 11.08 -4.95 6.49
CA LEU A 314 10.51 -5.24 5.18
C LEU A 314 9.58 -4.09 4.75
N TYR A 315 9.76 -3.58 3.53
CA TYR A 315 8.87 -2.61 2.92
C TYR A 315 8.21 -3.19 1.68
N PHE A 316 6.95 -2.86 1.47
CA PHE A 316 6.13 -3.34 0.35
C PHE A 316 4.94 -2.40 0.15
N ASP A 317 4.24 -2.53 -0.97
CA ASP A 317 3.08 -1.73 -1.30
C ASP A 317 1.79 -2.53 -1.42
N PHE A 318 0.69 -1.83 -1.68
CA PHE A 318 -0.66 -2.41 -1.76
C PHE A 318 -0.84 -3.34 -2.97
N ASN A 319 -0.04 -3.20 -4.02
CA ASN A 319 -0.14 -3.98 -5.25
C ASN A 319 0.77 -5.21 -5.25
N ASP A 320 1.69 -5.33 -4.28
CA ASP A 320 2.59 -6.48 -4.17
C ASP A 320 1.83 -7.80 -3.93
N SER A 321 2.25 -8.84 -4.65
CA SER A 321 1.65 -10.17 -4.57
C SER A 321 2.19 -10.99 -3.40
N ALA A 322 1.61 -12.17 -3.18
CA ALA A 322 2.16 -13.14 -2.21
C ALA A 322 3.55 -13.64 -2.61
N ASP A 323 3.88 -13.64 -3.91
CA ASP A 323 5.18 -14.05 -4.43
C ASP A 323 6.25 -12.99 -4.16
N VAL A 324 5.93 -11.70 -4.38
CA VAL A 324 6.80 -10.58 -4.00
C VAL A 324 7.02 -10.60 -2.48
N PHE A 325 5.95 -10.76 -1.69
CA PHE A 325 6.07 -10.86 -0.24
C PHE A 325 6.94 -12.06 0.19
N SER A 326 6.82 -13.22 -0.47
CA SER A 326 7.66 -14.40 -0.22
C SER A 326 9.14 -14.15 -0.55
N HIS A 327 9.41 -13.49 -1.68
CA HIS A 327 10.75 -13.07 -2.07
C HIS A 327 11.38 -12.19 -0.98
N GLU A 328 10.68 -11.15 -0.52
CA GLU A 328 11.19 -10.28 0.55
C GLU A 328 11.37 -11.03 1.88
N VAL A 329 10.45 -11.92 2.22
CA VAL A 329 10.54 -12.79 3.40
C VAL A 329 11.81 -13.65 3.35
N SER A 330 12.22 -14.12 2.17
CA SER A 330 13.44 -14.93 2.02
C SER A 330 14.71 -14.16 2.44
N HIS A 331 14.76 -12.85 2.23
CA HIS A 331 15.89 -12.03 2.68
C HIS A 331 16.00 -11.98 4.20
N LEU A 332 14.87 -11.87 4.90
CA LEU A 332 14.86 -11.95 6.37
C LEU A 332 15.45 -13.27 6.88
N LEU A 333 15.24 -14.35 6.12
CA LEU A 333 15.75 -15.70 6.39
C LEU A 333 17.22 -15.90 5.96
N GLY A 334 17.88 -14.90 5.39
CA GLY A 334 19.31 -14.96 5.06
C GLY A 334 19.62 -15.40 3.62
N PHE A 335 18.66 -15.29 2.72
CA PHE A 335 18.87 -15.46 1.28
C PHE A 335 19.22 -14.12 0.61
N VAL A 336 20.02 -14.20 -0.45
CA VAL A 336 20.50 -13.03 -1.22
C VAL A 336 20.04 -13.15 -2.66
N ASP A 337 19.72 -12.03 -3.28
CA ASP A 337 19.32 -11.97 -4.68
C ASP A 337 20.31 -12.63 -5.63
N GLU A 338 19.75 -13.33 -6.61
CA GLU A 338 20.46 -13.94 -7.72
C GLU A 338 20.49 -13.03 -8.96
N TYR A 339 19.82 -11.87 -8.92
CA TYR A 339 19.97 -10.83 -9.93
C TYR A 339 21.13 -9.86 -9.61
N PRO A 340 21.71 -9.17 -10.62
CA PRO A 340 22.79 -8.23 -10.42
C PRO A 340 22.46 -7.16 -9.39
N LEU A 341 23.16 -7.21 -8.26
CA LEU A 341 23.09 -6.23 -7.20
C LEU A 341 23.70 -4.91 -7.66
N ILE A 342 23.34 -3.81 -6.99
CA ILE A 342 23.89 -2.49 -7.29
C ILE A 342 25.42 -2.46 -7.15
N LYS A 343 26.09 -1.59 -7.92
CA LYS A 343 27.53 -1.37 -7.79
C LYS A 343 27.84 -0.83 -6.39
N GLY A 344 28.85 -1.39 -5.74
CA GLY A 344 29.20 -0.98 -4.37
C GLY A 344 28.44 -1.74 -3.28
N HIS A 345 27.61 -2.73 -3.62
CA HIS A 345 26.92 -3.56 -2.64
C HIS A 345 27.92 -4.27 -1.71
N ASP A 346 27.67 -4.24 -0.40
CA ASP A 346 28.61 -4.70 0.64
C ASP A 346 29.07 -6.16 0.45
N LYS A 347 28.15 -7.04 0.03
CA LYS A 347 28.45 -8.46 -0.22
C LYS A 347 29.27 -8.71 -1.49
N CYS A 348 29.45 -7.71 -2.35
CA CYS A 348 30.15 -7.83 -3.64
C CYS A 348 31.45 -7.01 -3.71
N GLN A 349 32.03 -6.62 -2.58
CA GLN A 349 33.27 -5.83 -2.52
C GLN A 349 34.56 -6.66 -2.66
N GLY A 350 34.46 -7.99 -2.74
CA GLY A 350 35.61 -8.88 -2.87
C GLY A 350 35.28 -10.32 -2.46
N VAL A 351 36.32 -11.16 -2.44
CA VAL A 351 36.21 -12.53 -1.90
C VAL A 351 35.75 -12.47 -0.44
N GLN A 352 34.70 -13.22 -0.14
CA GLN A 352 34.13 -13.27 1.20
C GLN A 352 35.17 -13.80 2.20
N GLN A 353 35.18 -13.21 3.39
CA GLN A 353 36.03 -13.67 4.50
C GLN A 353 35.36 -14.76 5.34
N GLU A 354 34.02 -14.80 5.29
CA GLU A 354 33.17 -15.76 5.95
C GLU A 354 31.90 -15.97 5.12
N THR A 355 31.23 -17.09 5.34
CA THR A 355 29.91 -17.32 4.74
C THR A 355 28.91 -16.30 5.28
N PHE A 356 28.07 -15.76 4.40
CA PHE A 356 27.13 -14.68 4.76
C PHE A 356 25.68 -14.91 4.29
N SER A 357 25.41 -15.97 3.52
CA SER A 357 24.05 -16.29 3.07
C SER A 357 23.88 -17.79 2.82
N HIS A 358 22.61 -18.21 2.67
CA HIS A 358 22.27 -19.59 2.35
C HIS A 358 22.56 -19.98 0.90
N ASN A 359 22.53 -19.04 -0.05
CA ASN A 359 22.52 -19.34 -1.48
C ASN A 359 23.60 -18.63 -2.31
N ILE A 360 24.28 -17.61 -1.78
CA ILE A 360 25.35 -16.90 -2.50
C ILE A 360 26.69 -17.03 -1.76
N ALA A 361 27.73 -17.35 -2.52
CA ALA A 361 29.12 -17.26 -2.07
C ALA A 361 29.94 -16.42 -3.05
N VAL A 362 30.83 -15.56 -2.56
CA VAL A 362 31.74 -14.76 -3.39
C VAL A 362 33.16 -15.28 -3.20
N LEU A 363 33.68 -15.96 -4.22
CA LEU A 363 34.91 -16.75 -4.16
C LEU A 363 35.83 -16.41 -5.34
N ASN A 364 37.11 -16.77 -5.23
CA ASN A 364 38.02 -16.72 -6.39
C ASN A 364 37.49 -17.60 -7.52
N SER A 365 37.63 -17.16 -8.76
CA SER A 365 37.23 -17.95 -9.93
C SER A 365 38.26 -19.02 -10.29
N TYR A 366 39.51 -18.87 -9.83
CA TYR A 366 40.64 -19.73 -10.16
C TYR A 366 41.40 -20.16 -8.91
N TYR A 367 41.90 -21.41 -8.92
CA TYR A 367 42.66 -22.00 -7.83
C TYR A 367 43.83 -22.83 -8.35
N HIS A 368 44.84 -23.01 -7.51
CA HIS A 368 46.02 -23.83 -7.80
C HIS A 368 46.26 -24.87 -6.70
N GLY A 369 46.65 -26.09 -7.08
CA GLY A 369 47.05 -27.14 -6.14
C GLY A 369 46.39 -28.49 -6.38
N GLU A 370 46.52 -29.37 -5.39
CA GLU A 370 45.94 -30.72 -5.43
C GLU A 370 44.41 -30.68 -5.35
N LEU A 371 43.75 -31.39 -6.28
CA LEU A 371 42.29 -31.33 -6.46
C LEU A 371 41.51 -31.50 -5.15
N LYS A 372 41.89 -32.50 -4.34
CA LYS A 372 41.21 -32.81 -3.07
C LYS A 372 41.36 -31.68 -2.05
N ALA A 373 42.55 -31.09 -1.96
CA ALA A 373 42.83 -30.00 -1.02
C ALA A 373 42.11 -28.70 -1.44
N VAL A 374 42.14 -28.38 -2.74
CA VAL A 374 41.44 -27.22 -3.30
C VAL A 374 39.93 -27.37 -3.10
N ARG A 375 39.36 -28.55 -3.40
CA ARG A 375 37.94 -28.83 -3.18
C ARG A 375 37.57 -28.64 -1.71
N ALA A 376 38.32 -29.22 -0.77
CA ALA A 376 38.03 -29.10 0.66
C ALA A 376 37.99 -27.63 1.10
N ASN A 377 38.99 -26.84 0.72
CA ASN A 377 39.06 -25.41 1.05
C ASN A 377 37.84 -24.62 0.51
N ILE A 378 37.41 -24.90 -0.72
CA ILE A 378 36.22 -24.25 -1.30
C ILE A 378 34.95 -24.64 -0.53
N LEU A 379 34.79 -25.94 -0.21
CA LEU A 379 33.64 -26.45 0.52
C LEU A 379 33.55 -25.87 1.94
N ASP A 380 34.67 -25.55 2.59
CA ASP A 380 34.68 -24.88 3.89
C ASP A 380 34.11 -23.44 3.83
N ASN A 381 34.07 -22.85 2.64
CA ASN A 381 33.64 -21.47 2.41
C ASN A 381 32.26 -21.34 1.75
N ILE A 382 31.45 -22.41 1.69
CA ILE A 382 30.08 -22.33 1.16
C ILE A 382 29.08 -22.95 2.14
N SER A 383 27.91 -22.33 2.29
CA SER A 383 26.90 -22.74 3.26
C SER A 383 26.17 -24.04 2.88
N TRP A 384 26.10 -24.36 1.59
CA TRP A 384 25.45 -25.56 1.06
C TRP A 384 26.40 -26.72 0.78
N ALA A 385 27.64 -26.68 1.27
CA ALA A 385 28.67 -27.68 0.98
C ALA A 385 28.22 -29.13 1.19
N GLN A 386 27.46 -29.38 2.26
CA GLN A 386 26.94 -30.69 2.63
C GLN A 386 25.87 -31.22 1.65
N SER A 387 25.31 -30.37 0.79
CA SER A 387 24.35 -30.77 -0.25
C SER A 387 25.03 -31.18 -1.56
N ILE A 388 26.33 -30.91 -1.71
CA ILE A 388 27.09 -31.27 -2.92
C ILE A 388 27.56 -32.71 -2.80
N LYS A 389 27.16 -33.58 -3.76
CA LYS A 389 27.61 -34.97 -3.76
C LYS A 389 29.13 -35.04 -3.99
N ALA A 390 29.76 -36.09 -3.47
CA ALA A 390 31.18 -36.34 -3.74
C ALA A 390 31.47 -36.53 -5.25
N SER A 391 30.48 -37.00 -6.01
CA SER A 391 30.54 -37.20 -7.47
C SER A 391 30.33 -35.93 -8.29
N THR A 392 29.79 -34.85 -7.71
CA THR A 392 29.53 -33.60 -8.44
C THR A 392 30.83 -32.79 -8.57
N PRO A 393 31.39 -32.60 -9.78
CA PRO A 393 32.58 -31.79 -9.95
C PRO A 393 32.25 -30.30 -9.74
N ILE A 394 33.15 -29.61 -9.03
CA ILE A 394 33.06 -28.15 -8.80
C ILE A 394 34.32 -27.43 -9.30
N LEU A 395 35.27 -28.17 -9.87
CA LEU A 395 36.55 -27.69 -10.37
C LEU A 395 36.80 -28.28 -11.75
N GLN A 396 37.19 -27.43 -12.71
CA GLN A 396 37.50 -27.81 -14.09
C GLN A 396 38.96 -27.49 -14.39
N GLU A 397 39.72 -28.46 -14.90
CA GLU A 397 41.15 -28.27 -15.21
C GLU A 397 41.30 -27.37 -16.45
N ILE A 398 42.05 -26.27 -16.35
CA ILE A 398 42.24 -25.29 -17.46
C ILE A 398 43.62 -25.41 -18.13
N GLY A 399 44.49 -26.25 -17.58
CA GLY A 399 45.80 -26.52 -18.16
C GLY A 399 46.77 -27.10 -17.13
N ALA A 400 47.54 -28.09 -17.58
CA ALA A 400 48.72 -28.58 -16.87
C ALA A 400 49.96 -28.02 -17.58
N ARG A 401 50.65 -27.05 -16.96
CA ARG A 401 52.04 -26.77 -17.38
C ARG A 401 52.90 -27.90 -16.82
N VAL A 402 53.75 -28.48 -17.68
CA VAL A 402 54.65 -29.57 -17.31
C VAL A 402 55.54 -29.10 -16.15
N GLY A 403 55.32 -29.65 -14.95
CA GLY A 403 56.09 -29.33 -13.74
C GLY A 403 55.42 -28.37 -12.74
N ASP A 404 54.29 -27.73 -13.08
CA ASP A 404 53.56 -26.82 -12.20
C ASP A 404 52.32 -27.46 -11.56
N LYS A 405 51.89 -26.92 -10.40
CA LYS A 405 50.63 -27.28 -9.75
C LYS A 405 49.45 -27.10 -10.72
N LYS A 406 48.50 -28.05 -10.73
CA LYS A 406 47.30 -27.99 -11.57
C LYS A 406 46.50 -26.71 -11.33
N HIS A 407 45.96 -26.17 -12.43
CA HIS A 407 45.14 -24.95 -12.45
C HIS A 407 43.67 -25.31 -12.62
N TRP A 408 42.82 -24.80 -11.74
CA TRP A 408 41.41 -25.13 -11.67
C TRP A 408 40.53 -23.91 -11.82
N ARG A 409 39.49 -24.01 -12.66
CA ARG A 409 38.35 -23.09 -12.69
C ARG A 409 37.32 -23.55 -11.68
N LEU A 410 36.82 -22.67 -10.83
CA LEU A 410 35.65 -22.96 -10.01
C LEU A 410 34.39 -22.92 -10.87
N GLY A 411 33.60 -23.99 -10.81
CA GLY A 411 32.33 -24.10 -11.52
C GLY A 411 31.91 -25.54 -11.74
N THR A 412 30.63 -25.83 -11.51
CA THR A 412 30.01 -27.11 -11.87
C THR A 412 29.66 -27.15 -13.37
N PRO A 413 30.09 -28.19 -14.11
CA PRO A 413 29.75 -28.37 -15.53
C PRO A 413 28.24 -28.51 -15.76
N SER A 414 27.78 -28.14 -16.95
CA SER A 414 26.35 -28.21 -17.33
C SER A 414 25.79 -29.63 -17.35
N GLU A 415 26.62 -30.67 -17.52
CA GLU A 415 26.15 -32.07 -17.43
C GLU A 415 25.56 -32.41 -16.05
N TYR A 416 25.89 -31.61 -15.03
CA TYR A 416 25.43 -31.80 -13.65
C TYR A 416 24.34 -30.80 -13.25
N GLN A 417 23.75 -30.07 -14.18
CA GLN A 417 22.80 -28.95 -13.91
C GLN A 417 21.62 -29.31 -12.98
N ASP A 418 21.24 -30.58 -12.90
CA ASP A 418 20.17 -31.09 -12.03
C ASP A 418 20.65 -31.44 -10.61
N GLU A 419 21.94 -31.26 -10.32
CA GLU A 419 22.55 -31.47 -9.02
C GLU A 419 22.88 -30.14 -8.31
N VAL A 420 22.87 -30.17 -6.98
CA VAL A 420 23.41 -29.07 -6.17
C VAL A 420 24.93 -29.01 -6.37
N GLY A 421 25.41 -27.86 -6.84
CA GLY A 421 26.79 -27.65 -7.23
C GLY A 421 27.31 -26.26 -6.85
N VAL A 422 28.25 -25.76 -7.64
CA VAL A 422 28.78 -24.39 -7.54
C VAL A 422 28.66 -23.74 -8.92
N TYR A 423 27.52 -23.11 -9.17
CA TYR A 423 27.21 -22.47 -10.45
C TYR A 423 27.47 -20.98 -10.37
N LEU A 424 27.81 -20.35 -11.49
CA LEU A 424 27.99 -18.91 -11.54
C LEU A 424 26.66 -18.20 -11.24
N SER A 425 26.69 -17.19 -10.38
CA SER A 425 25.57 -16.30 -10.09
C SER A 425 25.83 -14.91 -10.66
N GLU A 426 24.76 -14.24 -11.09
CA GLU A 426 24.81 -12.87 -11.60
C GLU A 426 24.84 -11.81 -10.49
N SER A 427 24.65 -12.20 -9.21
CA SER A 427 24.55 -11.31 -8.04
C SER A 427 25.62 -10.21 -8.00
N CYS A 428 26.89 -10.55 -8.22
CA CYS A 428 28.00 -9.58 -8.16
C CYS A 428 28.51 -9.09 -9.52
N GLN A 429 27.76 -9.33 -10.61
CA GLN A 429 28.19 -8.99 -11.97
C GLN A 429 28.48 -7.49 -12.16
N ASN A 430 27.67 -6.61 -11.56
CA ASN A 430 27.85 -5.16 -11.67
C ASN A 430 29.08 -4.63 -10.90
N SER A 431 29.61 -5.40 -9.95
CA SER A 431 30.82 -5.01 -9.20
C SER A 431 32.10 -5.38 -9.95
N ALA A 432 32.07 -6.37 -10.85
CA ALA A 432 33.21 -6.81 -11.64
C ALA A 432 33.58 -5.87 -12.81
N MET A 433 32.67 -4.98 -13.24
CA MET A 433 32.86 -4.10 -14.41
C MET A 433 33.79 -2.88 -14.18
N GLY A 434 34.53 -2.84 -13.06
CA GLY A 434 35.43 -1.74 -12.69
C GLY A 434 36.93 -2.05 -12.76
N ALA A 435 37.33 -3.29 -13.04
CA ALA A 435 38.73 -3.62 -13.25
C ALA A 435 39.11 -3.32 -14.71
N ASP A 436 39.90 -2.26 -14.90
CA ASP A 436 40.53 -1.90 -16.18
C ASP A 436 41.07 -3.16 -16.86
N VAL A 437 40.47 -3.54 -17.99
CA VAL A 437 40.86 -4.71 -18.79
C VAL A 437 42.10 -4.37 -19.60
N THR A 438 43.17 -3.99 -18.92
CA THR A 438 44.48 -3.69 -19.52
C THR A 438 45.62 -4.10 -18.58
N SER A 439 45.66 -5.37 -18.16
CA SER A 439 46.92 -6.07 -17.81
C SER A 439 46.63 -7.51 -17.38
N THR A 440 47.14 -8.48 -18.15
CA THR A 440 47.84 -9.74 -17.79
C THR A 440 47.68 -10.44 -16.42
N ILE A 441 46.78 -10.06 -15.53
CA ILE A 441 46.54 -10.71 -14.23
C ILE A 441 45.18 -11.41 -14.27
N THR A 442 45.13 -12.53 -14.97
CA THR A 442 44.03 -13.52 -14.92
C THR A 442 43.88 -14.21 -13.56
N GLU A 443 44.68 -13.84 -12.54
CA GLU A 443 44.81 -14.54 -11.26
C GLU A 443 43.97 -13.96 -10.11
N LEU A 444 43.29 -12.82 -10.28
CA LEU A 444 42.54 -12.14 -9.19
C LEU A 444 41.06 -11.85 -9.52
N SER A 445 40.46 -12.55 -10.49
CA SER A 445 39.00 -12.45 -10.70
C SER A 445 38.27 -13.26 -9.64
N TYR A 446 37.42 -12.62 -8.84
CA TYR A 446 36.42 -13.29 -8.02
C TYR A 446 35.06 -13.27 -8.73
N SER A 447 34.15 -14.14 -8.31
CA SER A 447 32.79 -14.22 -8.83
C SER A 447 31.82 -14.64 -7.74
N SER A 448 30.54 -14.34 -7.94
CA SER A 448 29.46 -14.90 -7.13
C SER A 448 29.07 -16.28 -7.66
N PHE A 449 28.78 -17.20 -6.75
CA PHE A 449 28.34 -18.55 -7.05
C PHE A 449 27.08 -18.91 -6.26
N LYS A 450 26.29 -19.82 -6.81
CA LYS A 450 25.04 -20.32 -6.24
C LYS A 450 24.91 -21.84 -6.33
N PRO A 451 24.09 -22.47 -5.48
CA PRO A 451 23.89 -23.93 -5.42
C PRO A 451 23.17 -24.54 -6.63
N LEU A 452 22.27 -23.80 -7.29
CA LEU A 452 21.42 -24.34 -8.36
C LEU A 452 21.70 -23.66 -9.70
N PHE A 453 21.68 -24.43 -10.78
CA PHE A 453 21.88 -23.91 -12.13
C PHE A 453 20.67 -23.10 -12.62
N ARG A 454 19.44 -23.57 -12.33
CA ARG A 454 18.20 -22.93 -12.75
C ARG A 454 17.97 -21.57 -12.09
N HIS A 455 17.07 -20.77 -12.67
CA HIS A 455 16.54 -19.58 -12.02
C HIS A 455 15.60 -19.96 -10.87
N THR A 456 15.61 -19.16 -9.82
CA THR A 456 14.84 -19.37 -8.58
C THR A 456 14.01 -18.13 -8.27
N GLN A 457 13.20 -18.19 -7.20
CA GLN A 457 12.47 -17.02 -6.67
C GLN A 457 13.39 -15.81 -6.38
N LEU A 458 14.69 -16.03 -6.11
CA LEU A 458 15.67 -14.98 -5.83
C LEU A 458 16.20 -14.29 -7.10
N ARG A 459 15.86 -14.81 -8.28
CA ARG A 459 16.14 -14.16 -9.56
C ARG A 459 14.89 -13.49 -10.13
N TYR A 460 13.77 -14.19 -10.08
CA TYR A 460 12.46 -13.73 -10.55
C TYR A 460 11.43 -14.18 -9.51
N PHE A 461 10.73 -13.24 -8.87
CA PHE A 461 9.87 -13.53 -7.73
C PHE A 461 8.70 -14.46 -8.09
N GLU A 462 8.32 -14.52 -9.37
CA GLU A 462 7.27 -15.40 -9.91
C GLU A 462 7.67 -16.87 -9.94
N ASN A 463 8.97 -17.18 -9.85
CA ASN A 463 9.45 -18.55 -9.79
C ASN A 463 9.22 -19.14 -8.39
N GLU A 464 9.09 -20.46 -8.33
CA GLU A 464 8.96 -21.18 -7.07
C GLU A 464 10.21 -21.08 -6.20
N PHE A 465 10.01 -21.10 -4.89
CA PHE A 465 11.10 -21.23 -3.91
C PHE A 465 11.61 -22.68 -3.89
N PRO A 466 12.88 -22.96 -4.21
CA PRO A 466 13.36 -24.33 -4.40
C PRO A 466 13.39 -25.15 -3.10
N GLU A 467 13.00 -26.43 -3.17
CA GLU A 467 13.09 -27.39 -2.05
C GLU A 467 14.54 -27.59 -1.56
N GLU A 468 15.52 -27.47 -2.45
CA GLU A 468 16.94 -27.54 -2.09
C GLU A 468 17.33 -26.38 -1.17
N TYR A 469 16.71 -25.20 -1.32
CA TYR A 469 16.96 -24.04 -0.46
C TYR A 469 16.31 -24.22 0.90
N LEU A 470 15.12 -24.84 0.95
CA LEU A 470 14.48 -25.24 2.20
C LEU A 470 15.36 -26.23 2.97
N THR A 471 15.92 -27.22 2.28
CA THR A 471 16.84 -28.20 2.88
C THR A 471 18.10 -27.53 3.43
N ILE A 472 18.66 -26.55 2.72
CA ILE A 472 19.83 -25.78 3.17
C ILE A 472 19.47 -24.93 4.41
N LEU A 473 18.32 -24.26 4.40
CA LEU A 473 17.82 -23.46 5.52
C LEU A 473 17.62 -24.34 6.77
N GLU A 474 16.93 -25.47 6.64
CA GLU A 474 16.60 -26.35 7.78
C GLU A 474 17.82 -26.92 8.50
N ARG A 475 18.98 -27.04 7.82
CA ARG A 475 20.23 -27.51 8.44
C ARG A 475 20.85 -26.47 9.36
N ARG A 476 20.75 -25.19 9.00
CA ARG A 476 21.40 -24.08 9.71
C ARG A 476 20.49 -22.85 9.79
N PRO A 477 19.30 -22.99 10.39
CA PRO A 477 18.20 -22.04 10.17
C PRO A 477 18.47 -20.64 10.71
N SER A 478 19.39 -20.49 11.67
CA SER A 478 19.70 -19.20 12.30
C SER A 478 21.02 -18.58 11.84
N ASP A 479 21.81 -19.25 11.00
CA ASP A 479 23.18 -18.83 10.66
C ASP A 479 23.20 -17.46 9.99
N PHE A 480 22.28 -17.22 9.05
CA PHE A 480 22.25 -16.01 8.21
C PHE A 480 20.98 -15.17 8.41
N LEU A 481 20.19 -15.47 9.45
CA LEU A 481 18.98 -14.70 9.78
C LEU A 481 19.32 -13.21 9.91
N MET A 482 18.53 -12.33 9.30
CA MET A 482 18.73 -10.88 9.42
C MET A 482 18.66 -10.45 10.89
N PRO A 483 19.35 -9.36 11.30
CA PRO A 483 19.24 -8.84 12.66
C PRO A 483 17.80 -8.40 12.96
N SER A 484 17.48 -8.21 14.23
CA SER A 484 16.19 -7.60 14.58
C SER A 484 16.13 -6.14 14.11
N TYR A 485 14.90 -5.63 13.89
CA TYR A 485 14.68 -4.24 13.46
C TYR A 485 15.23 -3.20 14.47
N HIS A 486 15.54 -3.59 15.71
CA HIS A 486 16.24 -2.73 16.65
C HIS A 486 17.62 -2.30 16.13
N TYR A 487 18.27 -3.13 15.32
CA TYR A 487 19.53 -2.79 14.69
C TYR A 487 19.36 -1.66 13.66
N ASN A 488 18.29 -1.68 12.87
CA ASN A 488 17.92 -0.59 11.95
C ASN A 488 17.78 0.74 12.69
N ILE A 489 17.09 0.74 13.84
CA ILE A 489 16.97 1.92 14.70
C ILE A 489 18.35 2.43 15.13
N ALA A 490 19.23 1.53 15.60
CA ALA A 490 20.58 1.89 16.02
C ALA A 490 21.40 2.49 14.86
N LEU A 491 21.35 1.86 13.68
CA LEU A 491 22.06 2.28 12.48
C LEU A 491 21.59 3.67 12.01
N SER A 492 20.28 3.89 11.95
CA SER A 492 19.70 5.17 11.56
C SER A 492 20.08 6.29 12.54
N LEU A 493 20.05 6.02 13.86
CA LEU A 493 20.48 6.98 14.88
C LEU A 493 21.98 7.30 14.78
N TYR A 494 22.81 6.30 14.48
CA TYR A 494 24.25 6.50 14.26
C TYR A 494 24.51 7.40 13.05
N GLN A 495 23.85 7.13 11.92
CA GLN A 495 23.95 7.96 10.70
C GLN A 495 23.48 9.40 10.93
N GLN A 496 22.55 9.62 11.87
CA GLN A 496 22.09 10.95 12.29
C GLN A 496 22.97 11.61 13.36
N GLY A 497 24.07 10.97 13.80
CA GLY A 497 24.96 11.50 14.83
C GLY A 497 24.41 11.45 16.27
N LYS A 498 23.35 10.69 16.53
CA LYS A 498 22.70 10.58 17.86
C LYS A 498 23.33 9.48 18.72
N SER A 499 24.65 9.56 18.97
CA SER A 499 25.44 8.48 19.57
C SER A 499 25.00 8.03 20.98
N SER A 500 24.34 8.90 21.75
CA SER A 500 23.95 8.59 23.14
C SER A 500 22.91 7.48 23.28
N THR A 501 22.09 7.24 22.24
CA THR A 501 21.04 6.21 22.25
C THR A 501 21.38 4.98 21.41
N VAL A 502 22.43 5.03 20.59
CA VAL A 502 22.85 3.91 19.71
C VAL A 502 23.14 2.65 20.51
N LYS A 503 23.90 2.77 21.60
CA LYS A 503 24.27 1.63 22.45
C LYS A 503 23.04 0.89 22.98
N TYR A 504 22.03 1.63 23.45
CA TYR A 504 20.79 1.05 23.95
C TYR A 504 20.10 0.18 22.87
N TRP A 505 20.03 0.66 21.63
CA TRP A 505 19.37 -0.08 20.55
C TRP A 505 20.21 -1.25 20.02
N ILE A 506 21.54 -1.15 20.05
CA ILE A 506 22.43 -2.29 19.78
C ILE A 506 22.26 -3.37 20.84
N ASP A 507 22.20 -3.00 22.13
CA ASP A 507 21.94 -3.94 23.22
C ASP A 507 20.57 -4.62 23.03
N LYS A 508 19.54 -3.86 22.63
CA LYS A 508 18.24 -4.42 22.27
C LYS A 508 18.27 -5.36 21.08
N ALA A 509 19.05 -5.06 20.05
CA ALA A 509 19.21 -5.98 18.93
C ALA A 509 19.91 -7.28 19.36
N ALA A 510 20.92 -7.19 20.24
CA ALA A 510 21.68 -8.32 20.76
C ALA A 510 20.88 -9.23 21.70
N GLU A 511 19.79 -8.73 22.33
CA GLU A 511 18.85 -9.55 23.11
C GLU A 511 18.13 -10.61 22.25
N TRP A 512 18.03 -10.39 20.93
CA TRP A 512 17.41 -11.33 19.99
C TRP A 512 18.37 -12.41 19.46
N GLU A 513 19.66 -12.35 19.79
CA GLU A 513 20.64 -13.36 19.38
C GLU A 513 20.88 -14.39 20.48
N SER A 514 20.55 -15.65 20.20
CA SER A 514 20.89 -16.79 21.06
C SER A 514 22.32 -17.28 20.83
N ASP A 515 22.84 -17.16 19.61
CA ASP A 515 24.21 -17.52 19.28
C ASP A 515 25.21 -16.46 19.76
N THR A 516 26.28 -16.92 20.40
CA THR A 516 27.27 -16.03 21.05
C THR A 516 28.09 -15.27 20.01
N VAL A 517 28.41 -15.89 18.86
CA VAL A 517 29.23 -15.27 17.82
C VAL A 517 28.42 -14.17 17.12
N ARG A 518 27.17 -14.46 16.74
CA ARG A 518 26.23 -13.49 16.17
C ARG A 518 25.96 -12.34 17.13
N LYS A 519 25.74 -12.64 18.41
CA LYS A 519 25.58 -11.59 19.44
C LYS A 519 26.78 -10.64 19.49
N LEU A 520 28.00 -11.17 19.45
CA LEU A 520 29.22 -10.36 19.42
C LEU A 520 29.35 -9.54 18.12
N LYS A 521 28.91 -10.07 16.98
CA LYS A 521 28.86 -9.34 15.70
C LYS A 521 27.94 -8.12 15.79
N ILE A 522 26.71 -8.31 16.30
CA ILE A 522 25.74 -7.23 16.55
C ILE A 522 26.33 -6.16 17.48
N LEU A 523 26.91 -6.57 18.62
CA LEU A 523 27.50 -5.63 19.59
C LEU A 523 28.67 -4.82 19.02
N LYS A 524 29.38 -5.35 18.01
CA LYS A 524 30.48 -4.67 17.32
C LYS A 524 30.04 -3.86 16.10
N GLY A 525 28.75 -3.89 15.74
CA GLY A 525 28.24 -3.26 14.51
C GLY A 525 28.82 -3.88 13.23
N LYS A 526 29.12 -5.19 13.24
CA LYS A 526 29.62 -5.93 12.07
C LYS A 526 28.53 -6.90 11.63
N LEU A 527 28.04 -6.77 10.39
CA LEU A 527 27.02 -7.65 9.77
C LEU A 527 27.46 -8.12 8.37
#